data_AF-A0A7C5LKZ2-F1
#
_entry.id   AF-A0A7C5LKZ2-F1
#
_cell.length_a   1.000
_cell.length_b   1.000
_cell.length_c   1.000
_cell.angle_alpha   90.00
_cell.angle_beta   90.00
_cell.angle_gamma   90.00
#
_symmetry.space_group_name_H-M   'P 1'
#
loop_
_entity.id
_entity.type
_entity.pdbx_description
1 polymer ?
#
loop_
_entity_poly.entity_id
_entity_poly.type
_entity_poly.pdbx_seq_one_letter_code
_entity_poly.pdbx_strand_id
1 'polypeptide(L)'
;EVLRMPAELLDEVRGKGMEFSEHADVAEIIGEADVLYVTRVQRERFEDQDLYERVKNCYVITPELLRSARQRMIVMHPLPRVSEISYDVDKDARAAYFRQMENGMYIRMALLAAILGRA
;
A
#
# COMPACT_ATOMS: atom_id res chain seq x y z
N GLU A 1 10.94 5.55 13.53
CA GLU A 1 9.99 5.00 14.51
C GLU A 1 8.58 5.61 14.49
N VAL A 2 8.31 6.65 13.69
CA VAL A 2 7.11 7.51 13.90
C VAL A 2 5.82 7.01 13.23
N LEU A 3 5.90 6.02 12.33
CA LEU A 3 4.74 5.52 11.57
C LEU A 3 4.61 3.99 11.60
N ARG A 4 4.89 3.36 12.74
CA ARG A 4 4.71 1.91 12.89
C ARG A 4 3.22 1.56 12.96
N MET A 5 2.90 0.30 12.63
CA MET A 5 1.56 -0.23 12.85
C MET A 5 1.20 -0.12 14.35
N PRO A 6 0.00 0.35 14.72
CA PRO A 6 -0.46 0.36 16.10
C PRO A 6 -0.30 -1.01 16.77
N ALA A 7 0.24 -1.03 17.99
CA ALA A 7 0.52 -2.26 18.72
C ALA A 7 -0.73 -3.13 18.93
N GLU A 8 -1.88 -2.49 19.17
CA GLU A 8 -3.18 -3.17 19.33
C GLU A 8 -3.55 -4.01 18.10
N LEU A 9 -3.27 -3.52 16.88
CA LEU A 9 -3.52 -4.27 15.66
C LEU A 9 -2.56 -5.44 15.50
N LEU A 10 -1.29 -5.26 15.86
CA LEU A 10 -0.29 -6.33 15.85
C LEU A 10 -0.64 -7.44 16.86
N ASP A 11 -1.17 -7.06 18.02
CA ASP A 11 -1.64 -7.99 19.03
C ASP A 11 -2.88 -8.77 18.57
N GLU A 12 -3.81 -8.12 17.86
CA GLU A 12 -4.96 -8.80 17.24
C GLU A 12 -4.52 -9.81 16.17
N VAL A 13 -3.57 -9.44 15.32
CA VAL A 13 -2.99 -10.32 14.29
C VAL A 13 -2.32 -11.52 14.96
N ARG A 14 -1.53 -11.29 16.02
CA ARG A 14 -0.87 -12.35 16.80
C ARG A 14 -1.89 -13.28 17.48
N GLY A 15 -2.95 -12.71 18.06
CA GLY A 15 -4.02 -13.46 18.72
C GLY A 15 -4.80 -14.38 17.78
N LYS A 16 -4.82 -14.08 16.47
CA LYS A 16 -5.40 -14.91 15.41
C LYS A 16 -4.42 -15.97 14.87
N GLY A 17 -3.19 -16.04 15.38
CA GLY A 17 -2.16 -16.97 14.91
C GLY A 17 -1.61 -16.63 13.53
N MET A 18 -1.77 -15.38 13.07
CA MET A 18 -1.19 -14.91 11.81
C MET A 18 0.25 -14.43 12.05
N GLU A 19 1.16 -14.85 11.17
CA GLU A 19 2.55 -14.44 11.21
C GLU A 19 2.75 -13.06 10.58
N PHE A 20 3.62 -12.25 11.17
CA PHE A 20 4.04 -10.96 10.61
C PHE A 20 5.50 -10.66 10.97
N SER A 21 6.13 -9.82 10.16
CA SER A 21 7.46 -9.26 10.43
C SER A 21 7.47 -7.78 10.02
N GLU A 22 8.32 -6.99 10.67
CA GLU A 22 8.51 -5.58 10.36
C GLU A 22 9.92 -5.39 9.79
N HIS A 23 10.01 -4.70 8.66
CA HIS A 23 11.26 -4.45 7.94
C HIS A 23 11.46 -2.96 7.75
N ALA A 24 12.72 -2.51 7.75
CA ALA A 24 13.04 -1.10 7.60
C ALA A 24 13.18 -0.67 6.15
N ASP A 25 13.45 -1.61 5.23
CA ASP A 25 13.60 -1.40 3.79
C ASP A 25 12.73 -2.39 3.00
N VAL A 26 12.02 -1.88 1.99
CA VAL A 26 11.18 -2.70 1.09
C VAL A 26 12.05 -3.67 0.27
N ALA A 27 13.28 -3.27 -0.07
CA ALA A 27 14.19 -4.08 -0.87
C ALA A 27 14.53 -5.44 -0.22
N GLU A 28 14.46 -5.54 1.11
CA GLU A 28 14.74 -6.76 1.86
C GLU A 28 13.69 -7.86 1.61
N ILE A 29 12.44 -7.49 1.35
CA ILE A 29 11.30 -8.43 1.29
C ILE A 29 10.56 -8.44 -0.06
N ILE A 30 10.89 -7.51 -0.97
CA ILE A 30 10.15 -7.33 -2.24
C ILE A 30 10.15 -8.58 -3.13
N GLY A 31 11.18 -9.42 -3.04
CA GLY A 31 11.28 -10.70 -3.76
C GLY A 31 10.33 -11.80 -3.24
N GLU A 32 9.73 -11.59 -2.08
CA GLU A 32 8.82 -12.53 -1.43
C GLU A 32 7.36 -12.08 -1.48
N ALA A 33 7.11 -10.79 -1.70
CA ALA A 33 5.78 -10.21 -1.69
C ALA A 33 4.95 -10.58 -2.94
N ASP A 34 3.74 -11.10 -2.72
CA ASP A 34 2.73 -11.28 -3.78
C ASP A 34 1.86 -10.02 -3.95
N VAL A 35 1.68 -9.23 -2.89
CA VAL A 35 0.94 -7.97 -2.90
C VAL A 35 1.77 -6.91 -2.18
N LEU A 36 2.15 -5.86 -2.90
CA LEU A 36 2.74 -4.65 -2.31
C LEU A 36 1.63 -3.59 -2.17
N TYR A 37 1.16 -3.37 -0.95
CA TYR A 37 0.16 -2.34 -0.67
C TYR A 37 0.84 -1.07 -0.13
N VAL A 38 0.99 -0.08 -1.01
CA VAL A 38 1.70 1.16 -0.72
C VAL A 38 0.71 2.20 -0.19
N THR A 39 1.15 3.04 0.75
CA THR A 39 0.36 4.16 1.28
C THR A 39 1.17 5.45 1.23
N ARG A 40 0.46 6.57 1.08
CA ARG A 40 1.07 7.90 1.21
C ARG A 40 1.42 8.20 2.66
N VAL A 41 2.52 8.91 2.86
CA VAL A 41 2.77 9.60 4.14
C VAL A 41 1.76 10.74 4.28
N GLN A 42 0.90 10.67 5.29
CA GLN A 42 -0.18 11.62 5.49
C GLN A 42 0.34 12.89 6.18
N ARG A 43 0.76 13.89 5.38
CA ARG A 43 1.28 15.18 5.88
C ARG A 43 0.35 15.80 6.94
N GLU A 44 -0.96 15.70 6.73
CA GLU A 44 -1.98 16.25 7.61
C GLU A 44 -2.01 15.65 9.03
N ARG A 45 -1.27 14.56 9.29
CA ARG A 45 -1.20 13.90 10.61
C ARG A 45 0.04 14.26 11.42
N PHE A 46 0.95 15.08 10.86
CA PHE A 46 2.16 15.49 11.55
C PHE A 46 1.96 16.86 12.21
N GLU A 47 2.21 16.92 13.51
CA GLU A 47 2.30 18.20 14.24
C GLU A 47 3.65 18.89 13.97
N ASP A 48 4.71 18.10 13.80
CA ASP A 48 6.06 18.55 13.42
C ASP A 48 6.30 18.36 11.92
N GLN A 49 6.41 19.48 11.20
CA GLN A 49 6.64 19.50 9.76
C GLN A 49 8.04 18.99 9.38
N ASP A 50 9.05 19.16 10.23
CA ASP A 50 10.42 18.67 9.97
C ASP A 50 10.48 17.14 10.05
N LEU A 51 9.62 16.54 10.88
CA LEU A 51 9.47 15.10 10.95
C LEU A 51 8.84 14.52 9.69
N TYR A 52 7.81 15.18 9.15
CA TYR A 52 7.23 14.81 7.87
C TYR A 52 8.26 14.87 6.73
N GLU A 53 9.02 15.97 6.64
CA GLU A 53 10.03 16.17 5.59
C GLU A 53 11.10 15.08 5.59
N ARG A 54 11.46 14.56 6.78
CA ARG A 54 12.39 13.45 6.93
C ARG A 54 11.85 12.11 6.43
N VAL A 55 10.53 11.87 6.53
CA VAL A 55 9.95 10.54 6.26
C VAL A 55 9.19 10.42 4.93
N LYS A 56 8.79 11.54 4.32
CA LYS A 56 7.90 11.54 3.13
C LYS A 56 8.43 10.77 1.91
N ASN A 57 9.75 10.61 1.81
CA ASN A 57 10.41 9.93 0.68
C ASN A 57 11.24 8.72 1.12
N CYS A 58 11.01 8.19 2.33
CA CYS A 58 11.75 7.01 2.80
C CYS A 58 11.44 5.74 1.99
N TYR A 59 10.24 5.66 1.41
CA TYR A 59 9.76 4.47 0.72
C TYR A 59 9.23 4.86 -0.66
N VAL A 60 10.14 4.95 -1.64
CA VAL A 60 9.80 5.26 -3.03
C VAL A 60 9.87 3.99 -3.87
N ILE A 61 8.75 3.60 -4.46
CA ILE A 61 8.68 2.46 -5.37
C ILE A 61 9.10 2.91 -6.77
N THR A 62 10.21 2.37 -7.26
CA THR A 62 10.77 2.67 -8.59
C THR A 62 10.82 1.42 -9.47
N PRO A 63 10.95 1.56 -10.81
CA PRO A 63 11.16 0.43 -11.69
C PRO A 63 12.38 -0.42 -11.31
N GLU A 64 13.46 0.19 -10.79
CA GLU A 64 14.68 -0.49 -10.36
C GLU A 64 14.40 -1.44 -9.18
N LEU A 65 13.67 -0.97 -8.17
CA LEU A 65 13.25 -1.80 -7.04
C LEU A 65 12.41 -3.00 -7.51
N LEU A 66 11.51 -2.73 -8.46
CA LEU A 66 10.61 -3.76 -8.99
C LEU A 66 11.31 -4.81 -9.88
N ARG A 67 12.59 -4.65 -10.22
CA ARG A 67 13.38 -5.69 -10.91
C ARG A 67 13.63 -6.92 -10.03
N SER A 68 13.73 -6.71 -8.72
CA SER A 68 13.92 -7.79 -7.74
C SER A 68 12.60 -8.39 -7.23
N ALA A 69 11.46 -7.81 -7.63
CA ALA A 69 10.14 -8.29 -7.24
C ALA A 69 9.76 -9.57 -7.98
N ARG A 70 8.83 -10.34 -7.40
CA ARG A 70 8.22 -11.48 -8.10
C ARG A 70 7.60 -11.02 -9.42
N GLN A 71 7.65 -11.90 -10.43
CA GLN A 71 6.94 -11.65 -11.69
C GLN A 71 5.41 -11.65 -11.47
N ARG A 72 4.93 -12.57 -10.63
CA ARG A 72 3.51 -12.72 -10.30
C ARG A 72 3.17 -12.03 -8.97
N MET A 73 3.35 -10.71 -8.93
CA MET A 73 2.87 -9.86 -7.83
C MET A 73 1.97 -8.73 -8.35
N ILE A 74 1.33 -8.00 -7.45
CA ILE A 74 0.64 -6.74 -7.78
C ILE A 74 1.08 -5.60 -6.84
N VAL A 75 1.10 -4.39 -7.39
CA VAL A 75 1.30 -3.14 -6.64
C VAL A 75 -0.04 -2.43 -6.51
N MET A 76 -0.49 -2.22 -5.27
CA MET A 76 -1.75 -1.56 -4.92
C MET A 76 -1.48 -0.26 -4.19
N HIS A 77 -2.42 0.67 -4.32
CA HIS A 77 -2.35 1.98 -3.67
C HIS A 77 -3.76 2.58 -3.55
N PRO A 78 -4.17 3.09 -2.38
CA PRO A 78 -5.53 3.62 -2.19
C PRO A 78 -5.77 4.96 -2.91
N LEU A 79 -4.71 5.66 -3.31
CA LEU A 79 -4.69 6.99 -3.93
C LEU A 79 -5.25 8.11 -3.01
N PRO A 80 -4.96 9.39 -3.31
CA PRO A 80 -4.00 9.89 -4.32
C PRO A 80 -2.56 9.58 -3.92
N ARG A 81 -1.67 9.41 -4.91
CA ARG A 81 -0.23 9.29 -4.68
C ARG A 81 0.48 10.64 -4.81
N VAL A 82 1.62 10.81 -4.13
CA VAL A 82 2.44 12.02 -4.18
C VAL A 82 3.80 11.74 -4.82
N SER A 83 4.64 10.97 -4.14
CA SER A 83 6.02 10.65 -4.55
C SER A 83 6.45 9.23 -4.17
N GLU A 84 5.64 8.51 -3.39
CA GLU A 84 5.90 7.16 -2.90
C GLU A 84 5.86 6.09 -4.01
N ILE A 85 5.31 6.39 -5.19
CA ILE A 85 5.37 5.54 -6.39
C ILE A 85 5.76 6.40 -7.57
N SER A 86 6.87 6.08 -8.24
CA SER A 86 7.29 6.77 -9.46
C SER A 86 6.25 6.60 -10.58
N TYR A 87 6.03 7.64 -11.37
CA TYR A 87 5.17 7.59 -12.57
C TYR A 87 5.66 6.57 -13.60
N ASP A 88 6.96 6.24 -13.62
CA ASP A 88 7.50 5.23 -14.52
C ASP A 88 6.98 3.81 -14.20
N VAL A 89 6.49 3.59 -12.98
CA VAL A 89 5.86 2.33 -12.57
C VAL A 89 4.49 2.15 -13.22
N ASP A 90 3.85 3.19 -13.74
CA ASP A 90 2.50 3.11 -14.36
C ASP A 90 2.45 2.15 -15.55
N LYS A 91 3.59 1.97 -16.23
CA LYS A 91 3.73 1.11 -17.41
C LYS A 91 3.99 -0.35 -17.03
N ASP A 92 4.27 -0.64 -15.76
CA ASP A 92 4.47 -2.00 -15.29
C ASP A 92 3.13 -2.74 -15.21
N ALA A 93 3.02 -3.94 -15.79
CA ALA A 93 1.80 -4.73 -15.77
C ALA A 93 1.30 -5.03 -14.35
N ARG A 94 2.22 -5.09 -13.38
CA ARG A 94 1.94 -5.34 -11.95
C ARG A 94 1.30 -4.13 -11.26
N ALA A 95 1.40 -2.93 -11.84
CA ALA A 95 0.74 -1.73 -11.30
C ALA A 95 -0.79 -1.87 -11.41
N ALA A 96 -1.44 -2.12 -10.26
CA ALA A 96 -2.85 -2.46 -10.19
C ALA A 96 -3.72 -1.33 -9.63
N TYR A 97 -3.14 -0.25 -9.09
CA TYR A 97 -3.89 0.81 -8.40
C TYR A 97 -4.97 1.51 -9.25
N PHE A 98 -4.79 1.64 -10.58
CA PHE A 98 -5.88 2.15 -11.44
C PHE A 98 -7.01 1.12 -11.63
N ARG A 99 -6.65 -0.15 -11.86
CA ARG A 99 -7.64 -1.25 -11.91
C ARG A 99 -8.36 -1.40 -10.57
N GLN A 100 -7.67 -1.17 -9.45
CA GLN A 100 -8.24 -1.15 -8.11
C GLN A 100 -9.30 -0.05 -7.96
N MET A 101 -9.10 1.15 -8.53
CA MET A 101 -10.11 2.21 -8.50
C MET A 101 -11.37 1.82 -9.27
N GLU A 102 -11.20 1.21 -10.45
CA GLU A 102 -12.31 0.70 -11.26
C GLU A 102 -13.06 -0.42 -10.50
N ASN A 103 -12.35 -1.36 -9.89
CA ASN A 103 -12.95 -2.39 -9.04
C ASN A 103 -13.76 -1.76 -7.89
N GLY A 104 -13.30 -0.65 -7.33
CA GLY A 104 -14.04 0.11 -6.31
C GLY A 104 -15.39 0.63 -6.79
N MET A 105 -15.54 0.98 -8.08
CA MET A 105 -16.83 1.36 -8.65
C MET A 105 -17.79 0.15 -8.64
N TYR A 106 -17.36 -1.00 -9.16
CA TYR A 106 -18.20 -2.20 -9.23
C TYR A 106 -18.58 -2.72 -7.85
N ILE A 107 -17.65 -2.71 -6.88
CA ILE A 107 -17.95 -3.10 -5.49
C ILE A 107 -19.03 -2.19 -4.88
N ARG A 108 -18.96 -0.88 -5.11
CA ARG A 108 -19.98 0.05 -4.61
C ARG A 108 -21.33 -0.16 -5.28
N MET A 109 -21.36 -0.42 -6.58
CA MET A 109 -22.59 -0.76 -7.30
C MET A 109 -23.24 -2.04 -6.71
N ALA A 110 -22.44 -3.09 -6.51
CA ALA A 110 -22.91 -4.34 -5.91
C ALA A 110 -23.43 -4.14 -4.48
N LEU A 111 -22.70 -3.36 -3.66
CA LEU A 111 -23.11 -3.05 -2.30
C LEU A 111 -24.45 -2.29 -2.26
N LEU A 112 -24.61 -1.28 -3.12
CA LEU A 112 -25.87 -0.53 -3.24
C LEU A 112 -27.02 -1.42 -3.71
N ALA A 113 -26.79 -2.28 -4.70
CA ALA A 113 -27.79 -3.23 -5.18
C ALA A 113 -28.23 -4.18 -4.06
N ALA A 114 -27.28 -4.75 -3.29
CA ALA A 114 -27.57 -5.64 -2.18
C ALA A 114 -28.39 -4.97 -1.08
N ILE A 115 -28.00 -3.77 -0.65
CA ILE A 115 -28.69 -3.02 0.42
C ILE A 115 -30.11 -2.62 0.00
N LEU A 116 -30.31 -2.29 -1.28
CA LEU A 116 -31.61 -1.86 -1.82
C LEU A 116 -32.49 -3.02 -2.30
N GLY A 117 -32.10 -4.28 -2.07
CA GLY A 117 -32.87 -5.47 -2.48
C GLY A 117 -32.96 -5.67 -3.99
N ARG A 118 -31.89 -5.32 -4.71
CA ARG A 118 -31.77 -5.41 -6.19
C ARG A 118 -30.69 -6.40 -6.64
N ALA A 119 -30.10 -7.15 -5.72
CA ALA A 119 -29.10 -8.17 -5.99
C ALA A 119 -29.74 -9.49 -6.45
#